data_AF-A0A2N5X3X0-F1
#
_entry.id   AF-A0A2N5X3X0-F1
#
_cell.length_a   1.000
_cell.length_b   1.000
_cell.length_c   1.000
_cell.angle_alpha   90.00
_cell.angle_beta   90.00
_cell.angle_gamma   90.00
#
_symmetry.space_group_name_H-M   'P 1'
#
loop_
_entity.id
_entity.type
_entity.pdbx_description
1 polymer ?
#
loop_
_entity_poly.entity_id
_entity_poly.type
_entity_poly.pdbx_seq_one_letter_code
_entity_poly.pdbx_strand_id
1 'polypeptide(L)'
;MTTEQGPDAPFVSGFNADYRGRRAECEGGAPIAETKYAGRQFFVGTLTGDYRDFNFGGSPWRWYLLAELTQKPEAYSRDAVWCEEESLTLMDN
;
A
#
# COMPACT_ATOMS: atom_id res chain seq x y z
N MET A 1 -25.04 -0.12 -9.67
CA MET A 1 -23.64 -0.58 -9.65
C MET A 1 -23.21 -0.44 -8.21
N THR A 2 -23.37 -1.50 -7.42
CA THR A 2 -23.26 -1.44 -5.96
C THR A 2 -21.83 -1.73 -5.58
N THR A 3 -21.09 -0.70 -5.17
CA THR A 3 -19.77 -0.88 -4.56
C THR A 3 -19.99 -1.58 -3.23
N GLU A 4 -19.59 -2.85 -3.12
CA GLU A 4 -19.66 -3.64 -1.89
C GLU A 4 -18.63 -3.12 -0.88
N GLN A 5 -18.87 -1.92 -0.32
CA GLN A 5 -18.27 -1.50 0.93
C GLN A 5 -19.09 -2.13 2.04
N GLY A 6 -18.68 -3.32 2.52
CA GLY A 6 -19.26 -3.91 3.71
C GLY A 6 -19.11 -2.95 4.91
N PRO A 7 -20.12 -2.81 5.78
CA PRO A 7 -20.16 -1.83 6.88
C PRO A 7 -19.14 -2.05 8.02
N ASP A 8 -18.12 -2.88 7.81
CA ASP A 8 -17.16 -3.35 8.84
C ASP A 8 -15.70 -3.30 8.37
N ALA A 9 -15.38 -2.63 7.26
CA ALA A 9 -13.98 -2.46 6.88
C ALA A 9 -13.30 -1.48 7.86
N PRO A 10 -12.18 -1.84 8.52
CA PRO A 10 -11.48 -0.96 9.47
C PRO A 10 -10.74 0.21 8.79
N PHE A 11 -11.09 0.52 7.54
CA PHE A 11 -10.46 1.54 6.72
C PHE A 11 -11.45 2.23 5.78
N VAL A 12 -11.14 3.46 5.42
CA VAL A 12 -11.79 4.21 4.34
C VAL A 12 -10.92 4.12 3.09
N SER A 13 -11.47 3.63 1.99
CA SER A 13 -10.76 3.64 0.69
C SER A 13 -10.99 4.94 -0.05
N GLY A 14 -9.99 5.37 -0.80
CA GLY A 14 -10.10 6.49 -1.72
C GLY A 14 -9.05 6.45 -2.83
N PHE A 15 -9.00 7.51 -3.62
CA PHE A 15 -8.12 7.61 -4.79
C PHE A 15 -7.41 8.97 -4.82
N ASN A 16 -6.09 8.95 -5.04
CA ASN A 16 -5.26 10.13 -5.20
C ASN A 16 -4.66 10.16 -6.62
N ALA A 17 -5.21 11.05 -7.45
CA ALA A 17 -4.82 11.16 -8.86
C ALA A 17 -3.36 11.60 -9.04
N ASP A 18 -2.82 12.41 -8.12
CA ASP A 18 -1.42 12.86 -8.16
C ASP A 18 -0.42 11.73 -7.93
N TYR A 19 -0.86 10.59 -7.38
CA TYR A 19 -0.01 9.43 -7.14
C TYR A 19 -0.14 8.38 -8.25
N ARG A 20 -1.22 8.42 -9.03
CA ARG A 20 -1.45 7.45 -10.10
C ARG A 20 -0.34 7.49 -11.15
N GLY A 21 0.26 6.34 -11.44
CA GLY A 21 1.29 6.18 -12.47
C GLY A 21 2.67 6.68 -12.05
N ARG A 22 2.84 7.17 -10.82
CA ARG A 22 4.15 7.60 -10.31
C ARG A 22 4.94 6.40 -9.82
N ARG A 23 6.24 6.39 -10.10
CA ARG A 23 7.14 5.42 -9.47
C ARG A 23 7.41 5.82 -8.03
N ALA A 24 7.44 4.83 -7.17
CA ALA A 24 7.79 5.00 -5.77
C ALA A 24 8.55 3.79 -5.24
N GLU A 25 9.37 4.06 -4.24
CA GLU A 25 9.89 3.05 -3.33
C GLU A 25 9.18 3.16 -1.98
N CYS A 26 9.04 2.02 -1.31
CA CYS A 26 8.48 2.00 0.02
C CYS A 26 8.98 0.81 0.82
N GLU A 27 8.88 0.94 2.14
CA GLU A 27 8.87 -0.21 3.04
C GLU A 27 7.42 -0.70 3.19
N GLY A 28 7.09 -1.74 2.43
CA GLY A 28 5.74 -2.31 2.39
C GLY A 28 5.50 -3.30 3.53
N GLY A 29 4.24 -3.37 3.98
CA GLY A 29 3.79 -4.37 4.93
C GLY A 29 3.51 -5.69 4.23
N ALA A 30 4.53 -6.53 4.04
CA ALA A 30 4.33 -7.89 3.58
C ALA A 30 4.09 -8.82 4.78
N PRO A 31 3.11 -9.75 4.72
CA PRO A 31 2.99 -10.75 5.75
C PRO A 31 4.31 -11.53 5.82
N ILE A 32 4.95 -11.55 6.99
CA ILE A 32 6.09 -12.43 7.22
C ILE A 32 5.52 -13.84 7.32
N ALA A 33 6.02 -14.74 6.46
CA ALA A 33 5.61 -16.14 6.45
C ALA A 33 5.59 -16.71 7.87
N GLU A 34 4.53 -17.45 8.18
CA GLU A 34 4.35 -18.13 9.48
C GLU A 34 4.15 -17.21 10.69
N THR A 35 4.01 -15.90 10.49
CA THR A 35 3.67 -14.96 11.56
C THR A 35 2.41 -14.16 11.26
N LYS A 36 1.81 -13.59 12.30
CA LYS A 36 0.73 -12.59 12.19
C LYS A 36 1.24 -11.17 11.88
N TYR A 37 2.55 -10.99 11.72
CA TYR A 37 3.17 -9.68 11.61
C TYR A 37 3.42 -9.33 10.14
N ALA A 38 3.23 -8.05 9.82
CA ALA A 38 3.75 -7.49 8.59
C ALA A 38 5.20 -7.06 8.84
N GLY A 39 6.13 -7.58 8.04
CA GLY A 39 7.53 -7.17 8.08
C GLY A 39 7.75 -6.01 7.16
N ARG A 40 8.58 -5.06 7.58
CA ARG A 40 9.10 -4.01 6.69
C ARG A 40 10.02 -4.68 5.68
N GLN A 41 9.56 -4.76 4.44
CA GLN A 41 10.37 -5.23 3.32
C GLN A 41 10.38 -4.13 2.26
N PHE A 42 11.48 -4.03 1.52
CA PHE A 42 11.65 -2.98 0.53
C PHE A 42 10.98 -3.35 -0.79
N PHE A 43 10.22 -2.42 -1.35
CA PHE A 43 9.53 -2.56 -2.63
C PHE A 43 9.75 -1.34 -3.51
N VAL A 44 9.81 -1.57 -4.82
CA VAL A 44 9.79 -0.50 -5.84
C VAL A 44 8.75 -0.89 -6.89
N GLY A 45 7.97 0.07 -7.32
CA GLY A 45 6.92 -0.14 -8.32
C GLY A 45 6.25 1.14 -8.76
N THR A 46 5.04 0.98 -9.31
CA THR A 46 4.20 2.07 -9.78
C THR A 46 2.97 2.20 -8.90
N LEU A 47 2.69 3.40 -8.43
CA LEU A 47 1.52 3.70 -7.64
C LEU A 47 0.26 3.67 -8.50
N THR A 48 -0.76 3.00 -7.98
CA THR A 48 -2.07 2.93 -8.63
C THR A 48 -2.91 4.19 -8.38
N GLY A 49 -2.61 4.93 -7.32
CA GLY A 49 -3.43 6.03 -6.81
C GLY A 49 -4.46 5.58 -5.76
N ASP A 50 -4.74 4.29 -5.63
CA ASP A 50 -5.60 3.77 -4.58
C ASP A 50 -4.96 3.94 -3.19
N TYR A 51 -5.74 4.43 -2.23
CA TYR A 51 -5.32 4.52 -0.84
C TYR A 51 -6.34 3.95 0.14
N ARG A 52 -5.88 3.59 1.33
CA ARG A 52 -6.69 3.15 2.48
C ARG A 52 -6.26 3.92 3.72
N ASP A 53 -7.24 4.56 4.36
CA ASP A 53 -7.08 5.26 5.64
C ASP A 53 -7.62 4.40 6.76
N PHE A 54 -6.73 3.88 7.61
CA PHE A 54 -7.11 3.18 8.83
C PHE A 54 -7.19 4.17 9.99
N ASN A 55 -8.29 4.15 10.74
CA ASN A 55 -8.44 5.01 11.92
C ASN A 55 -8.13 4.21 13.19
N PHE A 56 -6.87 4.24 13.63
CA PHE A 56 -6.44 3.70 14.92
C PHE A 56 -5.91 4.83 15.78
N GLY A 57 -6.65 5.19 16.84
CA GLY A 57 -6.16 6.15 17.84
C GLY A 57 -6.27 7.64 17.46
N GLY A 58 -7.11 7.99 16.49
CA GLY A 58 -7.48 9.39 16.20
C GLY A 58 -6.67 10.08 15.09
N SER A 59 -5.62 9.44 14.58
CA SER A 59 -4.91 9.87 13.38
C SER A 59 -5.14 8.88 12.23
N PRO A 60 -5.50 9.35 11.02
CA PRO A 60 -5.66 8.46 9.87
C PRO A 60 -4.30 7.94 9.44
N TRP A 61 -4.12 6.63 9.53
CA TRP A 61 -2.95 5.95 9.01
C TRP A 61 -3.19 5.58 7.55
N ARG A 62 -2.57 6.34 6.63
CA ARG A 62 -2.77 6.20 5.19
C ARG A 62 -1.81 5.21 4.56
N TRP A 63 -2.34 4.34 3.71
CA TRP A 63 -1.59 3.37 2.92
C TRP A 63 -1.92 3.53 1.44
N TYR A 64 -0.92 3.62 0.58
CA TYR A 64 -1.06 3.64 -0.88
C TYR A 64 -0.76 2.28 -1.49
N LEU A 65 -1.47 1.91 -2.56
CA LEU A 65 -1.24 0.67 -3.28
C LEU A 65 -0.17 0.84 -4.36
N LEU A 66 0.96 0.18 -4.16
CA LEU A 66 2.05 0.07 -5.12
C LEU A 66 1.89 -1.23 -5.91
N ALA A 67 1.71 -1.12 -7.21
CA ALA A 67 1.59 -2.23 -8.15
C ALA A 67 2.77 -2.24 -9.12
N GLU A 68 2.74 -3.15 -10.10
CA GLU A 68 3.81 -3.29 -11.12
C GLU A 68 5.21 -3.32 -10.46
N LEU A 69 5.34 -4.17 -9.44
CA LEU A 69 6.53 -4.23 -8.59
C LEU A 69 7.75 -4.61 -9.44
N THR A 70 8.68 -3.67 -9.60
CA THR A 70 9.95 -3.86 -10.30
C THR A 70 11.03 -4.39 -9.38
N GLN A 71 10.93 -4.10 -8.08
CA GLN A 71 11.77 -4.69 -7.04
C GLN A 71 10.87 -5.22 -5.93
N LYS A 72 10.99 -6.52 -5.64
CA LYS A 72 10.31 -7.18 -4.53
C LYS A 72 11.15 -8.33 -3.98
N PRO A 73 10.95 -8.69 -2.70
CA PRO A 73 11.55 -9.87 -2.09
C PRO A 73 11.17 -11.15 -2.85
N GLU A 74 12.09 -12.10 -2.97
CA GLU A 74 11.88 -13.33 -3.74
C GLU A 74 10.68 -14.15 -3.24
N ALA A 75 10.46 -14.17 -1.92
CA ALA A 75 9.33 -14.85 -1.30
C ALA A 75 7.98 -14.11 -1.46
N TYR A 76 7.96 -12.93 -2.09
CA TYR A 76 6.74 -12.13 -2.24
C TYR A 76 5.95 -12.51 -3.49
N SER A 77 4.90 -13.31 -3.29
CA SER A 77 4.10 -13.86 -4.39
C SER A 77 3.03 -12.92 -4.96
N ARG A 78 2.78 -11.76 -4.34
CA ARG A 78 1.75 -10.82 -4.82
C ARG A 78 2.31 -9.84 -5.86
N ASP A 79 1.43 -9.29 -6.67
CA ASP A 79 1.74 -8.33 -7.73
C ASP A 79 1.65 -6.86 -7.27
N ALA A 80 1.10 -6.64 -6.07
CA ALA A 80 0.96 -5.32 -5.46
C ALA A 80 1.08 -5.41 -3.94
N VAL A 81 1.58 -4.33 -3.33
CA VAL A 81 1.79 -4.19 -1.88
C VAL A 81 1.19 -2.88 -1.41
N TRP A 82 0.67 -2.87 -0.18
CA TRP A 82 0.26 -1.64 0.49
C TRP A 82 1.48 -1.04 1.19
N CYS A 83 1.76 0.22 0.86
CA CYS A 83 2.84 1.02 1.40
C CYS A 83 2.26 2.10 2.31
N GLU A 84 2.81 2.25 3.50
CA GLU A 84 2.47 3.35 4.40
C GLU A 84 2.94 4.69 3.83
N GLU A 85 2.12 5.75 3.96
CA GLU A 85 2.46 7.09 3.48
C GLU A 85 3.79 7.60 4.04
N GLU A 86 4.09 7.36 5.32
CA GLU A 86 5.32 7.82 5.98
C GLU A 86 6.60 7.11 5.47
N SER A 87 6.47 5.89 4.96
CA SER A 87 7.59 5.11 4.39
C SER A 87 7.65 5.21 2.86
N LEU A 88 6.76 5.98 2.22
CA LEU A 88 6.69 6.08 0.76
C LEU A 88 7.55 7.24 0.24
N THR A 89 8.50 6.93 -0.61
CA THR A 89 9.31 7.93 -1.32
C THR A 89 9.02 7.87 -2.80
N LEU A 90 8.55 8.99 -3.35
CA LEU A 90 8.31 9.14 -4.79
C LEU A 90 9.65 9.24 -5.52
N MET A 91 9.87 8.33 -6.46
CA MET A 91 11.00 8.36 -7.37
C MET A 91 10.62 9.28 -8.54
N ASP A 92 10.77 10.58 -8.33
CA ASP A 92 10.55 11.59 -9.36
C ASP A 92 11.45 11.33 -10.57
N ASN A 93 10.92 11.52 -11.79
CA ASN A 93 11.71 11.57 -13.02
C ASN A 93 11.36 12.85 -13.79
#